data_AF-A0A1G2VMD3-F1
#
_entry.id   AF-A0A1G2VMD3-F1
#
_cell.length_a   1.000
_cell.length_b   1.000
_cell.length_c   1.000
_cell.angle_alpha   90.00
_cell.angle_beta   90.00
_cell.angle_gamma   90.00
#
_symmetry.space_group_name_H-M   'P 1'
#
loop_
_entity.id
_entity.type
_entity.pdbx_description
1 polymer ?
#
loop_
_entity_poly.entity_id
_entity_poly.type
_entity_poly.pdbx_seq_one_letter_code
_entity_poly.pdbx_strand_id
1 'polypeptide(L)'
;MEIIGWGAAYFAFATFCYYSLYANAVDLNCRLRVPFDEKSWWQDFIAYNKGVLELLALDFLKIHCPWSKAVSIRYRVQEVRSLLQHMTHEKGWTAESCDNPANHRQIAKDCFLSRTRFWARGIFMLLTSPLRMVILMLILIVVLPIIGAGSWIINLIRR
;
A
#
# COMPACT_ATOMS: atom_id res chain seq x y z
N MET A 1 -12.23 14.16 -26.55
CA MET A 1 -12.50 14.50 -25.13
C MET A 1 -12.84 13.29 -24.28
N GLU A 2 -13.53 12.28 -24.80
CA GLU A 2 -13.93 11.08 -24.02
C GLU A 2 -12.76 10.26 -23.45
N ILE A 3 -11.66 10.09 -24.20
CA ILE A 3 -10.48 9.32 -23.76
C ILE A 3 -9.83 9.93 -22.50
N ILE A 4 -9.85 11.26 -22.38
CA ILE A 4 -9.31 11.97 -21.21
C ILE A 4 -10.21 11.74 -19.99
N GLY A 5 -11.54 11.72 -20.20
CA GLY A 5 -12.51 11.40 -19.15
C GLY A 5 -12.37 9.99 -18.60
N TRP A 6 -12.21 9.00 -19.48
CA TRP A 6 -11.96 7.61 -19.08
C TRP A 6 -10.62 7.43 -18.37
N GLY A 7 -9.56 8.11 -18.83
CA GLY A 7 -8.26 8.09 -18.17
C GLY A 7 -8.29 8.69 -16.76
N ALA A 8 -8.99 9.81 -16.56
CA ALA A 8 -9.13 10.45 -15.26
C ALA A 8 -9.98 9.60 -14.28
N ALA A 9 -11.11 9.07 -14.74
CA ALA A 9 -11.95 8.18 -13.94
C ALA A 9 -11.18 6.91 -13.52
N TYR A 10 -10.41 6.35 -14.44
CA TYR A 10 -9.55 5.21 -14.19
C TYR A 10 -8.47 5.52 -13.12
N PHE A 11 -7.78 6.65 -13.24
CA PHE A 11 -6.75 7.06 -12.29
C PHE A 11 -7.32 7.30 -10.88
N ALA A 12 -8.50 7.91 -10.79
CA ALA A 12 -9.21 8.09 -9.53
C ALA A 12 -9.56 6.74 -8.88
N PHE A 13 -10.09 5.79 -9.66
CA PHE A 13 -10.42 4.45 -9.17
C PHE A 13 -9.18 3.68 -8.69
N ALA A 14 -8.09 3.71 -9.46
CA ALA A 14 -6.84 3.06 -9.10
C ALA A 14 -6.23 3.65 -7.81
N THR A 15 -6.29 4.97 -7.66
CA THR A 15 -5.84 5.67 -6.46
C THR A 15 -6.68 5.26 -5.24
N PHE A 16 -8.00 5.19 -5.39
CA PHE A 16 -8.89 4.71 -4.33
C PHE A 16 -8.57 3.27 -3.90
N CYS A 17 -8.40 2.35 -4.86
CA CYS A 17 -8.04 0.96 -4.56
C CYS A 17 -6.71 0.85 -3.81
N TYR A 18 -5.70 1.61 -4.25
CA TYR A 18 -4.41 1.65 -3.56
C TYR A 18 -4.56 2.17 -2.14
N TYR A 19 -5.31 3.25 -1.94
CA TYR A 19 -5.58 3.82 -0.63
C TYR A 19 -6.28 2.81 0.29
N SER A 20 -7.32 2.13 -0.18
CA SER A 20 -8.04 1.12 0.61
C SER A 20 -7.14 -0.05 1.01
N LEU A 21 -6.29 -0.56 0.10
CA LEU A 21 -5.32 -1.60 0.42
C LEU A 21 -4.29 -1.13 1.45
N TYR A 22 -3.80 0.09 1.30
CA TYR A 22 -2.86 0.68 2.24
C TYR A 22 -3.49 0.87 3.63
N ALA A 23 -4.70 1.41 3.71
CA ALA A 23 -5.45 1.59 4.95
C ALA A 23 -5.60 0.27 5.72
N ASN A 24 -6.06 -0.79 5.04
CA ASN A 24 -6.17 -2.12 5.63
C ASN A 24 -4.81 -2.66 6.08
N ALA A 25 -3.75 -2.47 5.29
CA ALA A 25 -2.43 -2.96 5.63
C ALA A 25 -1.84 -2.26 6.86
N VAL A 26 -2.00 -0.94 7.02
CA VAL A 26 -1.48 -0.23 8.21
C VAL A 26 -2.29 -0.54 9.46
N ASP A 27 -3.59 -0.80 9.31
CA ASP A 27 -4.48 -1.20 10.39
C ASP A 27 -4.17 -2.61 10.90
N LEU A 28 -4.02 -3.59 9.98
CA LEU A 28 -3.61 -4.96 10.31
C LEU A 28 -2.21 -5.05 10.95
N ASN A 29 -1.33 -4.11 10.63
CA ASN A 29 0.00 -4.03 11.25
C ASN A 29 -0.01 -3.24 12.58
N CYS A 30 -1.19 -2.86 13.09
CA CYS A 30 -1.37 -2.07 14.32
C CYS A 30 -0.55 -0.76 14.35
N ARG A 31 -0.23 -0.20 13.16
CA ARG A 31 0.52 1.07 13.03
C ARG A 31 -0.40 2.27 13.17
N LEU A 32 -1.68 2.09 12.85
CA LEU A 32 -2.70 3.14 12.97
C LEU A 32 -3.13 3.29 14.43
N ARG A 33 -2.78 4.42 15.05
CA ARG A 33 -3.20 4.77 16.42
C ARG A 33 -4.12 5.98 16.38
N VAL A 34 -5.37 5.74 16.04
CA VAL A 34 -6.41 6.80 15.97
C VAL A 34 -7.28 6.72 17.23
N PRO A 35 -7.46 7.83 17.97
CA PRO A 35 -8.44 7.87 19.04
C PRO A 35 -9.84 7.93 18.42
N PHE A 36 -10.61 6.87 18.60
CA PHE A 36 -12.02 6.83 18.18
C PHE A 36 -12.90 7.44 19.28
N ASP A 37 -13.86 8.26 18.89
CA ASP A 37 -14.91 8.79 19.76
C ASP A 37 -16.20 8.06 19.37
N GLU A 38 -16.49 6.97 20.08
CA GLU A 38 -17.58 5.99 19.81
C GLU A 38 -18.99 6.61 19.70
N LYS A 39 -19.12 7.92 19.92
CA LYS A 39 -20.34 8.70 19.83
C LYS A 39 -20.70 9.11 18.40
N SER A 40 -19.77 9.13 17.45
CA SER A 40 -20.06 9.59 16.08
C SER A 40 -19.26 8.87 15.01
N TRP A 41 -19.96 8.00 14.27
CA TRP A 41 -19.39 7.28 13.13
C TRP A 41 -18.72 8.19 12.09
N TRP A 42 -19.28 9.38 11.83
CA TRP A 42 -18.67 10.32 10.88
C TRP A 42 -17.36 10.90 11.38
N GLN A 43 -17.26 11.17 12.68
CA GLN A 43 -16.02 11.66 13.29
C GLN A 43 -14.95 10.57 13.29
N ASP A 44 -15.33 9.34 13.62
CA ASP A 44 -14.46 8.17 13.56
C ASP A 44 -13.96 7.91 12.13
N PHE A 45 -14.84 8.01 11.14
CA PHE A 45 -14.47 7.87 9.74
C PHE A 45 -13.45 8.95 9.31
N ILE A 46 -13.69 10.21 9.67
CA ILE A 46 -12.76 11.30 9.35
C ILE A 46 -11.42 11.10 10.07
N ALA A 47 -11.45 10.76 11.36
CA ALA A 47 -10.26 10.52 12.16
C ALA A 47 -9.42 9.35 11.63
N TYR A 48 -10.09 8.24 11.24
CA TYR A 48 -9.46 7.08 10.61
C TYR A 48 -8.72 7.48 9.33
N ASN A 49 -9.43 8.11 8.39
CA ASN A 49 -8.86 8.48 7.10
C ASN A 49 -7.73 9.50 7.25
N LYS A 50 -7.85 10.44 8.21
CA LYS A 50 -6.78 11.38 8.55
C LYS A 50 -5.54 10.65 9.06
N GLY A 51 -5.68 9.72 9.99
CA GLY A 51 -4.55 8.93 10.51
C GLY A 51 -3.87 8.10 9.41
N VAL A 52 -4.65 7.48 8.52
CA VAL A 52 -4.11 6.74 7.37
C VAL A 52 -3.34 7.66 6.42
N LEU A 53 -3.86 8.86 6.13
CA LEU A 53 -3.17 9.84 5.28
C LEU A 53 -1.88 10.36 5.93
N GLU A 54 -1.87 10.59 7.23
CA GLU A 54 -0.67 10.98 7.98
C GLU A 54 0.41 9.89 7.93
N LEU A 55 0.03 8.62 8.09
CA LEU A 55 0.94 7.49 7.91
C LEU A 55 1.44 7.36 6.48
N LEU A 56 0.56 7.55 5.49
CA LEU A 56 0.94 7.52 4.08
C LEU A 56 1.98 8.61 3.76
N ALA A 57 1.77 9.82 4.28
CA ALA A 57 2.74 10.90 4.16
C ALA A 57 4.05 10.58 4.90
N LEU A 58 3.98 9.97 6.09
CA LEU A 58 5.15 9.55 6.86
C LEU A 58 5.98 8.52 6.08
N ASP A 59 5.33 7.51 5.52
CA ASP A 59 5.96 6.41 4.79
C ASP A 59 6.67 6.94 3.55
N PHE A 60 6.00 7.73 2.72
CA PHE A 60 6.55 8.19 1.45
C PHE A 60 7.53 9.36 1.59
N LEU A 61 7.22 10.33 2.46
CA LEU A 61 8.02 11.57 2.56
C LEU A 61 9.16 11.47 3.57
N LYS A 62 9.04 10.59 4.58
CA LYS A 62 10.03 10.49 5.67
C LYS A 62 10.74 9.14 5.68
N ILE A 63 10.02 8.03 5.89
CA ILE A 63 10.62 6.69 6.03
C ILE A 63 11.29 6.22 4.73
N HIS A 64 10.65 6.46 3.59
CA HIS A 64 11.17 6.18 2.25
C HIS A 64 11.58 7.44 1.48
N CYS A 65 11.87 8.53 2.20
CA CYS A 65 12.30 9.83 1.67
C CYS A 65 13.31 9.72 0.50
N PRO A 66 12.90 10.04 -0.76
CA PRO A 66 13.76 9.86 -1.94
C PRO A 66 14.91 10.87 -2.00
N TRP A 67 14.77 12.04 -1.37
CA TRP A 67 15.76 13.12 -1.38
C TRP A 67 16.87 12.98 -0.32
N SER A 68 16.62 12.37 0.85
CA SER A 68 17.63 12.28 1.91
C SER A 68 17.69 10.91 2.59
N LYS A 69 18.86 10.26 2.47
CA LYS A 69 19.13 8.98 3.14
C LYS A 69 19.21 9.14 4.66
N ALA A 70 19.78 10.24 5.15
CA ALA A 70 19.90 10.50 6.59
C ALA A 70 18.51 10.65 7.23
N VAL A 71 17.61 11.39 6.57
CA VAL A 71 16.21 11.52 7.01
C VAL A 71 15.52 10.15 7.04
N SER A 72 15.64 9.40 5.94
CA SER A 72 15.07 8.04 5.85
C SER A 72 15.56 7.12 6.98
N ILE A 73 16.86 7.07 7.25
CA ILE A 73 17.42 6.26 8.34
C ILE A 73 16.88 6.70 9.70
N ARG A 74 16.88 8.01 9.97
CA ARG A 74 16.39 8.56 11.24
C ARG A 74 14.94 8.14 11.53
N TYR A 75 14.04 8.36 10.58
CA TYR A 75 12.63 8.03 10.76
C TYR A 75 12.37 6.52 10.83
N ARG A 76 13.11 5.72 10.05
CA ARG A 76 13.08 4.25 10.15
C ARG A 76 13.46 3.75 11.54
N VAL A 77 14.54 4.27 12.11
CA VAL A 77 15.00 3.87 13.44
C VAL A 77 13.99 4.31 14.51
N GLN A 78 13.44 5.51 14.40
CA GLN A 78 12.39 5.98 15.32
C GLN A 78 11.15 5.10 15.29
N GLU A 79 10.72 4.69 14.10
CA GLU A 79 9.60 3.78 13.94
C GLU A 79 9.90 2.39 14.52
N VAL A 80 11.05 1.81 14.19
CA VAL A 80 11.45 0.50 14.73
C VAL A 80 11.54 0.56 16.26
N ARG A 81 12.06 1.64 16.84
CA ARG A 81 12.06 1.84 18.29
C ARG A 81 10.64 1.76 18.85
N SER A 82 9.67 2.42 18.23
CA SER A 82 8.26 2.40 18.67
C SER A 82 7.63 1.02 18.52
N LEU A 83 7.96 0.28 17.45
CA LEU A 83 7.42 -1.06 17.22
C LEU A 83 8.03 -2.09 18.17
N LEU A 84 9.33 -1.97 18.46
CA LEU A 84 10.07 -2.85 19.38
C LEU A 84 9.65 -2.70 20.85
N GLN A 85 8.85 -1.69 21.19
CA GLN A 85 8.23 -1.60 22.52
C GLN A 85 7.16 -2.67 22.74
N HIS A 86 6.60 -3.22 21.66
CA HIS A 86 5.48 -4.16 21.72
C HIS A 86 5.73 -5.43 20.90
N MET A 87 6.82 -5.50 20.13
CA MET A 87 7.16 -6.61 19.26
C MET A 87 8.64 -7.00 19.37
N THR A 88 8.94 -8.26 19.13
CA THR A 88 10.31 -8.78 19.06
C THR A 88 10.75 -8.90 17.61
N HIS A 89 11.93 -8.38 17.28
CA HIS A 89 12.51 -8.55 15.95
C HIS A 89 13.32 -9.85 15.87
N GLU A 90 13.18 -10.61 14.78
CA GLU A 90 13.83 -11.92 14.58
C GLU A 90 15.36 -11.87 14.74
N LYS A 91 15.99 -10.77 14.31
CA LYS A 91 17.44 -10.55 14.46
C LYS A 91 17.90 -10.07 15.85
N GLY A 92 16.99 -10.02 16.83
CA GLY A 92 17.32 -9.63 18.20
C GLY A 92 17.51 -8.12 18.43
N TRP A 93 17.03 -7.26 17.52
CA TRP A 93 17.04 -5.81 17.75
C TRP A 93 16.13 -5.45 18.92
N THR A 94 16.64 -4.63 19.84
CA THR A 94 15.89 -4.08 20.97
C THR A 94 15.61 -2.58 20.80
N ALA A 95 14.68 -2.02 21.56
CA ALA A 95 14.42 -0.58 21.54
C ALA A 95 15.69 0.23 21.90
N GLU A 96 16.48 -0.26 22.86
CA GLU A 96 17.77 0.34 23.26
C GLU A 96 18.82 0.30 22.14
N SER A 97 18.78 -0.73 21.29
CA SER A 97 19.67 -0.81 20.12
C SER A 97 19.49 0.38 19.17
N CYS A 98 18.31 1.00 19.18
CA CYS A 98 17.98 2.17 18.37
C CYS A 98 18.59 3.47 18.91
N ASP A 99 19.09 3.52 20.15
CA ASP A 99 19.73 4.71 20.72
C ASP A 99 21.19 4.85 20.27
N ASN A 100 21.83 3.75 19.86
CA ASN A 100 23.21 3.77 19.39
C ASN A 100 23.30 4.16 17.89
N PRO A 101 23.90 5.30 17.53
CA PRO A 101 24.01 5.75 16.14
C PRO A 101 24.82 4.80 15.24
N ALA A 102 25.74 4.00 15.81
CA ALA A 102 26.49 3.01 15.04
C ALA A 102 25.58 1.92 14.45
N ASN A 103 24.48 1.60 15.14
CA ASN A 103 23.54 0.55 14.75
C ASN A 103 22.48 1.03 13.75
N HIS A 104 22.23 2.33 13.66
CA HIS A 104 21.13 2.92 12.88
C HIS A 104 21.11 2.46 11.42
N ARG A 105 22.28 2.40 10.79
CA ARG A 105 22.40 2.00 9.39
C ARG A 105 22.05 0.53 9.18
N GLN A 106 22.43 -0.33 10.12
CA GLN A 106 22.19 -1.77 10.04
C GLN A 106 20.71 -2.08 10.35
N ILE A 107 20.15 -1.48 11.40
CA ILE A 107 18.72 -1.55 11.72
C ILE A 107 17.86 -1.11 10.52
N ALA A 108 18.19 0.04 9.91
CA ALA A 108 17.46 0.55 8.75
C ALA A 108 17.55 -0.34 7.50
N LYS A 109 18.56 -1.22 7.42
CA LYS A 109 18.74 -2.20 6.33
C LYS A 109 18.00 -3.50 6.62
N ASP A 110 17.97 -3.92 7.88
CA ASP A 110 17.36 -5.17 8.32
C ASP A 110 15.83 -5.08 8.42
N CYS A 111 15.32 -3.96 8.93
CA CYS A 111 13.88 -3.80 9.19
C CYS A 111 13.09 -3.22 8.02
N PHE A 112 13.75 -2.66 6.99
CA PHE A 112 13.07 -1.94 5.91
C PHE A 112 13.60 -2.27 4.52
N LEU A 113 12.66 -2.29 3.57
CA LEU A 113 13.00 -2.34 2.15
C LEU A 113 13.91 -1.18 1.74
N SER A 114 14.80 -1.44 0.78
CA SER A 114 15.62 -0.38 0.21
C SER A 114 14.71 0.69 -0.39
N ARG A 115 15.07 1.95 -0.18
CA ARG A 115 14.33 3.10 -0.70
C ARG A 115 14.03 2.99 -2.19
N THR A 116 15.05 2.62 -2.97
CA THR A 116 14.93 2.45 -4.43
C THR A 116 13.97 1.33 -4.79
N ARG A 117 13.99 0.19 -4.09
CA ARG A 117 13.06 -0.91 -4.35
C ARG A 117 11.63 -0.55 -3.96
N PHE A 118 11.44 0.20 -2.86
CA PHE A 118 10.12 0.68 -2.46
C PHE A 118 9.49 1.57 -3.54
N TRP A 119 10.20 2.60 -3.99
CA TRP A 119 9.72 3.49 -5.03
C TRP A 119 9.60 2.83 -6.40
N ALA A 120 10.57 1.99 -6.79
CA ALA A 120 10.51 1.24 -8.04
C ALA A 120 9.31 0.29 -8.06
N ARG A 121 9.05 -0.43 -6.95
CA ARG A 121 7.85 -1.27 -6.82
C ARG A 121 6.58 -0.43 -6.81
N GLY A 122 6.56 0.70 -6.11
CA GLY A 122 5.41 1.61 -6.06
C GLY A 122 5.05 2.16 -7.44
N ILE A 123 6.04 2.69 -8.17
CA ILE A 123 5.88 3.19 -9.54
C ILE A 123 5.51 2.05 -10.47
N PHE A 124 6.19 0.89 -10.38
CA PHE A 124 5.85 -0.27 -11.19
C PHE A 124 4.42 -0.75 -10.93
N MET A 125 3.97 -0.83 -9.67
CA MET A 125 2.59 -1.19 -9.34
C MET A 125 1.62 -0.12 -9.82
N LEU A 126 1.95 1.17 -9.71
CA LEU A 126 1.12 2.25 -10.23
C LEU A 126 1.00 2.23 -11.76
N LEU A 127 2.06 1.84 -12.48
CA LEU A 127 2.07 1.71 -13.94
C LEU A 127 1.45 0.39 -14.43
N THR A 128 1.56 -0.69 -13.66
CA THR A 128 1.06 -2.03 -14.05
C THR A 128 -0.31 -2.39 -13.49
N SER A 129 -0.77 -1.73 -12.42
CA SER A 129 -2.16 -1.79 -11.94
C SER A 129 -3.18 -1.42 -13.05
N PRO A 130 -2.94 -0.37 -13.87
CA PRO A 130 -3.67 -0.09 -15.13
C PRO A 130 -3.76 -1.26 -16.07
N LEU A 131 -2.61 -1.85 -16.40
CA LEU A 131 -2.57 -2.99 -17.31
C LEU A 131 -3.29 -4.20 -16.74
N ARG A 132 -3.16 -4.50 -15.44
CA ARG A 132 -3.81 -5.67 -14.84
C ARG A 132 -5.33 -5.56 -14.84
N MET A 133 -5.90 -4.39 -14.52
CA MET A 133 -7.35 -4.19 -14.53
C MET A 133 -7.91 -4.12 -15.96
N VAL A 134 -7.20 -3.48 -16.89
CA VAL A 134 -7.59 -3.48 -18.32
C VAL A 134 -7.48 -4.89 -18.92
N ILE A 135 -6.45 -5.65 -18.61
CA ILE A 135 -6.30 -7.05 -19.02
C ILE A 135 -7.40 -7.91 -18.37
N LEU A 136 -7.71 -7.74 -17.08
CA LEU A 136 -8.81 -8.46 -16.42
C LEU A 136 -10.17 -8.10 -17.04
N MET A 137 -10.43 -6.82 -17.33
CA MET A 137 -11.64 -6.39 -18.05
C MET A 137 -11.69 -6.96 -19.47
N LEU A 138 -10.59 -6.95 -20.21
CA LEU A 138 -10.52 -7.56 -21.53
C LEU A 138 -10.76 -9.07 -21.46
N ILE A 139 -10.20 -9.76 -20.48
CA ILE A 139 -10.48 -11.18 -20.23
C ILE A 139 -11.98 -11.36 -19.92
N LEU A 140 -12.57 -10.55 -19.03
CA LEU A 140 -13.99 -10.65 -18.71
C LEU A 140 -14.90 -10.34 -19.91
N ILE A 141 -14.58 -9.34 -20.74
CA ILE A 141 -15.41 -8.91 -21.86
C ILE A 141 -15.21 -9.77 -23.10
N VAL A 142 -14.01 -10.33 -23.32
CA VAL A 142 -13.71 -11.12 -24.53
C VAL A 142 -13.80 -12.61 -24.24
N VAL A 143 -13.23 -13.09 -23.13
CA VAL A 143 -13.12 -14.54 -22.86
C VAL A 143 -14.44 -15.11 -22.34
N LEU A 144 -15.17 -14.41 -21.45
CA LEU A 144 -16.46 -14.93 -20.96
C LEU A 144 -17.51 -15.07 -22.06
N PRO A 145 -17.67 -14.13 -23.03
CA PRO A 145 -18.60 -14.34 -24.13
C PRO A 145 -18.16 -15.42 -25.10
N ILE A 146 -16.87 -15.63 -25.31
CA ILE A 146 -16.37 -16.73 -26.14
C ILE A 146 -16.66 -18.08 -25.47
N ILE A 147 -16.45 -18.21 -24.16
CA ILE A 147 -16.80 -19.42 -23.40
C ILE A 147 -18.32 -19.62 -23.37
N GLY A 148 -19.09 -18.55 -23.18
CA GLY A 148 -20.55 -18.56 -23.23
C GLY A 148 -21.09 -18.98 -24.60
N ALA A 149 -20.57 -18.41 -25.68
CA ALA A 149 -20.94 -18.76 -27.05
C ALA A 149 -20.50 -20.18 -27.41
N GLY A 150 -19.30 -20.60 -26.99
CA GLY A 150 -18.79 -21.96 -27.21
C GLY A 150 -19.65 -23.01 -26.52
N SER A 151 -20.04 -22.77 -25.26
CA SER A 151 -20.95 -23.68 -24.54
C SER A 151 -22.35 -23.72 -25.15
N TRP A 152 -22.85 -22.61 -25.69
CA TRP A 152 -24.12 -22.56 -26.42
C TRP A 152 -24.07 -23.36 -27.74
N ILE A 153 -23.00 -23.22 -28.53
CA ILE A 153 -22.80 -23.97 -29.78
C ILE A 153 -22.70 -25.48 -29.51
N ILE A 154 -21.95 -25.89 -28.49
CA ILE A 154 -21.82 -27.31 -28.10
C ILE A 154 -23.18 -27.89 -27.70
N ASN A 155 -24.01 -27.13 -26.98
CA ASN A 155 -25.36 -27.55 -26.62
C ASN A 155 -26.32 -27.60 -27.82
N LEU A 156 -26.09 -26.77 -28.85
CA LEU A 156 -26.87 -26.77 -30.09
C LEU A 156 -26.57 -27.99 -30.96
N ILE A 157 -25.31 -28.43 -31.05
CA ILE A 157 -24.89 -29.61 -31.82
C ILE A 157 -25.36 -30.93 -31.17
N ARG A 158 -25.60 -30.92 -29.85
CA ARG A 158 -26.01 -32.10 -29.08
C ARG A 158 -27.52 -32.36 -29.05
N ARG A 159 -28.33 -31.45 -29.63
CA ARG A 159 -29.77 -31.61 -29.82
C ARG A 159 -30.05 -32.06 -31.24
#